data_AF-A0A8S2ZPI9-F1
#
_entry.id   AF-A0A8S2ZPI9-F1
#
_cell.length_a   1.000
_cell.length_b   1.000
_cell.length_c   1.000
_cell.angle_alpha   90.00
_cell.angle_beta   90.00
_cell.angle_gamma   90.00
#
_symmetry.space_group_name_H-M   'P 1'
#
loop_
_entity.id
_entity.type
_entity.pdbx_description
1 polymer ?
#
loop_
_entity_poly.entity_id
_entity_poly.type
_entity_poly.pdbx_seq_one_letter_code
_entity_poly.pdbx_strand_id
1 'polypeptide(L)' 'HSAIRLRRFISNELEKLKIKNKICAITTDNGPDIRAAASTADFGIRLSCVAHDLNLTIKSALWLHKKPKKRK' A
#
# COMPACT_ATOMS: atom_id res chain seq x y z
N HIS A 1 10.61 -3.27 -6.66
CA HIS A 1 10.77 -1.93 -7.27
C HIS A 1 11.03 -0.95 -6.14
N SER A 2 12.06 -0.10 -6.19
CA SER A 2 12.31 0.83 -5.08
C SER A 2 11.21 1.90 -4.97
N ALA A 3 10.99 2.37 -3.74
CA ALA A 3 10.07 3.48 -3.45
C ALA A 3 10.30 4.72 -4.35
N ILE A 4 11.57 5.10 -4.58
CA ILE A 4 11.94 6.24 -5.42
C ILE A 4 11.45 6.04 -6.87
N ARG A 5 11.61 4.83 -7.42
CA ARG A 5 11.20 4.52 -8.79
C ARG A 5 9.68 4.51 -8.93
N LEU A 6 8.97 3.99 -7.93
CA LEU A 6 7.51 4.02 -7.89
C LEU A 6 6.97 5.44 -7.82
N ARG A 7 7.52 6.28 -6.93
CA ARG A 7 7.12 7.69 -6.81
C ARG A 7 7.29 8.42 -8.14
N ARG A 8 8.47 8.32 -8.75
CA ARG A 8 8.76 8.97 -10.04
C ARG A 8 7.79 8.52 -11.13
N PHE A 9 7.51 7.23 -11.21
CA PHE A 9 6.57 6.69 -12.18
C PHE A 9 5.16 7.27 -11.97
N ILE A 10 4.63 7.22 -10.75
CA ILE A 10 3.28 7.72 -10.45
C ILE A 10 3.20 9.23 -10.71
N SER A 11 4.17 10.02 -10.25
CA SER A 11 4.22 11.47 -10.50
C SER A 11 4.18 11.79 -12.00
N ASN A 12 4.99 11.09 -12.81
CA ASN A 12 5.02 11.30 -14.25
C ASN A 12 3.67 10.99 -14.92
N GLU A 13 3.00 9.90 -14.53
CA GLU A 13 1.68 9.55 -15.08
C GLU A 13 0.60 10.57 -14.68
N LEU A 14 0.60 11.03 -13.42
CA LEU A 14 -0.35 12.05 -12.95
C LEU A 14 -0.10 13.42 -13.58
N GLU A 15 1.15 13.77 -13.88
CA GLU A 15 1.54 14.99 -14.60
C GLU A 15 1.11 14.94 -16.06
N LYS A 16 1.33 13.82 -16.76
CA LYS A 16 0.83 13.62 -18.14
C LYS A 16 -0.67 13.84 -18.25
N LEU A 17 -1.41 13.36 -17.24
CA LEU A 17 -2.87 13.53 -17.16
C LEU A 17 -3.31 14.92 -16.65
N LYS A 18 -2.38 15.77 -16.21
CA LYS A 18 -2.64 17.09 -15.61
C LYS A 18 -3.61 17.01 -14.41
N ILE A 19 -3.52 15.95 -13.63
CA ILE A 19 -4.37 15.71 -12.46
C ILE A 19 -3.61 15.69 -11.14
N LYS A 20 -2.28 15.73 -11.14
CA LYS A 20 -1.44 15.64 -9.92
C LYS A 20 -1.94 16.55 -8.79
N ASN A 21 -2.20 17.83 -9.10
CA ASN A 21 -2.67 18.83 -8.13
C ASN A 21 -4.16 18.70 -7.74
N LYS A 22 -4.90 17.79 -8.38
CA LYS A 22 -6.32 17.50 -8.11
C LYS A 22 -6.50 16.26 -7.24
N ILE A 23 -5.43 15.49 -7.01
CA ILE A 23 -5.48 14.29 -6.17
C ILE A 23 -5.48 14.71 -4.70
N CYS A 24 -6.61 14.47 -4.01
CA CYS A 24 -6.72 14.70 -2.58
C CYS A 24 -6.20 13.52 -1.75
N ALA A 25 -6.39 12.30 -2.23
CA ALA A 25 -6.00 11.08 -1.54
C ALA A 25 -5.66 9.96 -2.52
N ILE A 26 -4.77 9.07 -2.09
CA ILE A 26 -4.41 7.84 -2.78
C ILE A 26 -4.59 6.66 -1.84
N THR A 27 -5.13 5.56 -2.36
CA THR A 27 -5.29 4.32 -1.59
C THR A 27 -4.38 3.26 -2.17
N THR A 28 -3.52 2.68 -1.35
CA THR A 28 -2.58 1.63 -1.77
C THR A 28 -2.46 0.56 -0.68
N ASP A 29 -1.95 -0.62 -1.03
CA ASP A 29 -1.61 -1.63 -0.03
C ASP A 29 -0.48 -1.19 0.94
N ASN A 30 -0.15 -2.05 1.90
CA ASN A 30 0.88 -1.80 2.91
C ASN A 30 2.26 -2.36 2.52
N GLY A 31 2.48 -2.67 1.25
CA GLY A 31 3.81 -3.02 0.74
C GLY A 31 4.82 -1.92 1.08
N PRO A 32 6.02 -2.26 1.56
CA PRO A 32 6.96 -1.27 2.13
C PRO A 32 7.38 -0.21 1.11
N ASP A 33 7.68 -0.62 -0.12
CA ASP A 33 8.11 0.31 -1.19
C ASP A 33 6.99 1.26 -1.64
N ILE A 34 5.77 0.75 -1.87
CA ILE A 34 4.65 1.60 -2.29
C ILE A 34 4.19 2.49 -1.13
N ARG A 35 4.30 2.02 0.12
CA ARG A 35 4.07 2.83 1.31
C ARG A 35 5.04 3.97 1.43
N ALA A 36 6.33 3.71 1.30
CA ALA A 36 7.33 4.78 1.30
C ALA A 36 7.11 5.75 0.13
N ALA A 37 6.81 5.24 -1.08
CA ALA A 37 6.58 6.08 -2.26
C ALA A 37 5.37 7.01 -2.10
N ALA A 38 4.24 6.47 -1.64
CA ALA A 38 2.98 7.18 -1.45
C ALA A 38 3.01 8.13 -0.24
N SER A 39 3.75 7.80 0.83
CA SER A 39 3.81 8.65 2.03
C SER A 39 4.78 9.83 1.88
N THR A 40 5.70 9.76 0.91
CA THR A 40 6.67 10.83 0.58
C THR A 40 6.37 11.50 -0.75
N ALA A 41 5.16 11.28 -1.26
CA ALA A 41 4.65 11.93 -2.46
C ALA A 41 4.29 13.39 -2.15
N ASP A 42 4.47 14.25 -3.14
CA ASP A 42 4.05 15.65 -3.13
C ASP A 42 2.59 15.83 -3.61
N PHE A 43 1.82 14.74 -3.68
CA PHE A 43 0.43 14.72 -4.13
C PHE A 43 -0.41 13.80 -3.25
N GLY A 44 -1.59 14.28 -2.86
CA GLY A 44 -2.57 13.53 -2.07
C GLY A 44 -2.08 13.03 -0.71
N ILE A 45 -3.02 12.60 0.13
CA ILE A 45 -2.74 11.89 1.37
C ILE A 45 -2.84 10.38 1.11
N ARG A 46 -1.88 9.61 1.61
CA ARG A 46 -1.96 8.14 1.55
C ARG A 46 -2.96 7.61 2.58
N LEU A 47 -3.88 6.77 2.11
CA LEU A 47 -4.76 5.92 2.92
C LEU A 47 -4.39 4.45 2.70
N SER A 48 -4.50 3.62 3.76
CA SER A 48 -4.33 2.18 3.61
C SER A 48 -5.53 1.56 2.90
N CYS A 49 -5.26 0.56 2.05
CA CYS A 49 -6.31 -0.19 1.38
C CYS A 49 -7.01 -1.14 2.37
N VAL A 50 -8.29 -0.88 2.64
CA VAL A 50 -9.12 -1.70 3.54
C VAL A 50 -9.17 -3.17 3.11
N ALA A 51 -9.23 -3.45 1.80
CA ALA A 51 -9.22 -4.83 1.31
C ALA A 51 -7.90 -5.56 1.63
N HIS A 52 -6.78 -4.85 1.59
CA HIS A 52 -5.49 -5.40 1.98
C HIS A 52 -5.41 -5.61 3.50
N ASP A 53 -5.86 -4.63 4.28
CA ASP A 53 -5.91 -4.72 5.75
C ASP A 53 -6.76 -5.90 6.20
N LEU A 54 -7.96 -6.06 5.65
CA LEU A 54 -8.86 -7.18 5.93
C LEU A 54 -8.22 -8.53 5.59
N ASN A 55 -7.58 -8.64 4.42
CA ASN A 55 -6.88 -9.85 4.02
C ASN A 55 -5.72 -10.20 4.96
N LEU A 56 -4.95 -9.22 5.43
CA LEU A 56 -3.91 -9.44 6.44
C LEU A 56 -4.52 -9.92 7.76
N THR A 57 -5.59 -9.28 8.23
CA THR A 57 -6.29 -9.67 9.46
C THR A 57 -6.82 -11.11 9.38
N ILE A 58 -7.48 -11.48 8.29
CA ILE A 58 -8.01 -12.83 8.09
C ILE A 58 -6.86 -13.85 8.03
N LYS A 59 -5.78 -13.57 7.28
CA LYS A 59 -4.62 -14.45 7.21
C LYS A 59 -3.99 -14.68 8.59
N SER A 60 -3.80 -13.62 9.37
CA SER A 60 -3.28 -13.70 10.74
C SER A 60 -4.19 -14.52 11.65
N ALA A 61 -5.51 -14.30 11.58
CA ALA A 61 -6.49 -15.05 12.37
C ALA A 61 -6.49 -16.55 12.02
N LEU A 62 -6.44 -16.89 10.72
CA LEU A 62 -6.39 -18.28 10.25
C LEU A 62 -5.07 -18.97 10.63
N TRP A 63 -3.95 -18.25 10.66
CA TRP A 63 -2.67 -18.79 11.12
C TRP A 63 -2.67 -19.11 12.61
N LEU A 64 -3.28 -18.25 13.44
CA LEU A 64 -3.47 -18.50 14.87
C LEU A 64 -4.39 -19.71 15.13
N HIS A 65 -5.37 -19.94 14.25
CA HIS A 65 -6.24 -21.11 14.33
C HIS A 65 -5.49 -22.43 14.03
N LYS A 66 -4.48 -22.39 13.15
CA LYS A 66 -3.61 -23.53 12.82
C LYS A 66 -2.44 -23.71 13.80
N LYS A 67 -2.68 -23.67 15.12
CA LYS A 67 -1.62 -24.11 16.07
C LYS A 67 -1.16 -25.52 15.68
N PRO A 68 0.15 -25.78 15.54
CA PRO A 68 0.63 -27.13 15.28
C PRO A 68 0.18 -28.03 16.43
N LYS A 69 -0.52 -29.14 16.13
CA LYS A 69 -0.69 -30.24 17.10
C LYS A 69 0.72 -30.57 17.60
N LYS A 70 0.98 -30.36 18.90
CA LYS A 70 2.20 -30.88 19.54
C LYS A 70 2.27 -32.37 19.20
N ARG A 71 3.20 -32.77 18.34
CA ARG A 71 3.56 -34.18 18.18
C ARG A 71 4.20 -34.57 19.50
N LYS A 72 3.48 -35.38 20.28
CA LYS A 72 4.02 -36.08 21.45
C LYS A 72 5.06 -37.08 20.98
#